data_AF-A0A553G9G7-F1
#
_entry.id   AF-A0A553G9G7-F1
#
_cell.length_a   1.000
_cell.length_b   1.000
_cell.length_c   1.000
_cell.angle_alpha   90.00
_cell.angle_beta   90.00
_cell.angle_gamma   90.00
#
_symmetry.space_group_name_H-M   'P 1'
#
loop_
_entity.id
_entity.type
_entity.pdbx_description
1 polymer ?
#
loop_
_entity_poly.entity_id
_entity_poly.type
_entity_poly.pdbx_seq_one_letter_code
_entity_poly.pdbx_strand_id
1 'polypeptide(L)'
;MKQLILLVSMLAISFGSAMGIKKDNSARKAEKVSKEMQVVLGFNDEMYQKVYALNLERFTEESKLKETYGEDIEVLKAARKTMIKSYYKKLTEAVGAEEIKKWRAHQKAKMKNKA
;
A
#
# COMPACT_ATOMS: atom_id res chain seq x y z
N MET A 1 15.26 -9.90 -33.58
CA MET A 1 15.81 -9.11 -32.45
C MET A 1 15.07 -7.78 -32.45
N LYS A 2 14.10 -7.57 -31.55
CA LYS A 2 14.30 -6.82 -30.30
C LYS A 2 15.23 -5.62 -30.53
N GLN A 3 14.71 -4.39 -30.56
CA GLN A 3 14.57 -3.55 -29.36
C GLN A 3 13.80 -2.26 -29.67
N LEU A 4 12.74 -2.06 -28.89
CA LEU A 4 12.25 -0.83 -28.26
C LEU A 4 12.12 0.46 -29.11
N ILE A 5 10.87 0.73 -29.50
CA ILE A 5 10.38 2.07 -29.77
C ILE A 5 10.38 2.84 -28.44
N LEU A 6 11.32 3.77 -28.32
CA LEU A 6 11.19 4.97 -27.49
C LEU A 6 10.05 5.80 -28.05
N LEU A 7 9.13 6.28 -27.19
CA LEU A 7 8.50 7.61 -27.26
C LEU A 7 7.47 7.80 -26.12
N VAL A 8 7.71 8.86 -25.32
CA VAL A 8 6.71 9.84 -24.80
C VAL A 8 5.84 9.37 -23.61
N SER A 9 5.69 10.09 -22.49
CA SER A 9 5.76 11.53 -22.23
C SER A 9 6.18 11.81 -20.77
N MET A 10 7.14 12.71 -20.59
CA MET A 10 7.13 13.67 -19.49
C MET A 10 6.29 14.88 -19.93
N LEU A 11 5.16 15.15 -19.25
CA LEU A 11 4.57 16.47 -18.95
C LEU A 11 3.19 16.21 -18.32
N ALA A 12 3.06 16.22 -17.00
CA ALA A 12 2.86 17.38 -16.11
C ALA A 12 1.44 17.96 -16.18
N ILE A 13 0.67 17.81 -15.10
CA ILE A 13 -0.12 18.91 -14.52
C ILE A 13 -0.10 18.76 -12.99
N SER A 14 0.57 19.72 -12.37
CA SER A 14 0.42 20.12 -10.98
C SER A 14 -0.96 20.77 -10.74
N PHE A 15 -1.77 20.19 -9.85
CA PHE A 15 -2.81 20.90 -9.08
C PHE A 15 -2.70 20.41 -7.64
N GLY A 16 -2.12 21.22 -6.75
CA GLY A 16 -2.84 21.89 -5.65
C GLY A 16 -2.95 20.97 -4.43
N SER A 17 -2.35 21.22 -3.26
CA SER A 17 -2.09 22.49 -2.61
C SER A 17 -0.96 22.31 -1.59
N ALA A 18 -0.03 23.26 -1.55
CA ALA A 18 0.73 23.54 -0.35
C ALA A 18 -0.24 24.14 0.68
N MET A 19 -0.76 23.29 1.55
CA MET A 19 -1.30 23.70 2.84
C MET A 19 -0.64 22.78 3.85
N GLY A 20 0.06 23.35 4.84
CA GLY A 20 0.86 22.65 5.84
C GLY A 20 0.04 21.80 6.81
N ILE A 21 -0.85 20.94 6.30
CA ILE A 21 -1.39 19.82 7.04
C ILE A 21 -0.28 18.79 7.05
N LYS A 22 0.27 18.44 8.22
CA LYS A 22 1.02 17.18 8.34
C LYS A 22 0.09 16.09 7.82
N LYS A 23 0.24 15.70 6.54
CA LYS A 23 -0.50 14.59 5.96
C LYS A 23 -0.27 13.42 6.91
N ASP A 24 -1.34 12.89 7.51
CA ASP A 24 -1.27 11.76 8.42
C ASP A 24 -0.31 10.73 7.82
N ASN A 25 0.66 10.29 8.61
CA ASN A 25 1.67 9.32 8.20
C ASN A 25 0.99 8.09 7.57
N SER A 26 -0.21 7.74 8.04
CA SER A 26 -1.07 6.68 7.51
C SER A 26 -1.47 6.93 6.05
N ALA A 27 -1.96 8.13 5.72
CA ALA A 27 -2.37 8.49 4.36
C ALA A 27 -1.20 8.51 3.38
N ARG A 28 -0.04 9.03 3.79
CA ARG A 28 1.16 9.02 2.94
C ARG A 28 1.65 7.60 2.67
N LYS A 29 1.63 6.72 3.67
CA LYS A 29 1.98 5.30 3.49
C LYS A 29 0.97 4.59 2.61
N ALA A 30 -0.32 4.86 2.79
CA ALA A 30 -1.39 4.27 1.99
C ALA A 30 -1.25 4.62 0.51
N GLU A 31 -1.05 5.89 0.20
CA GLU A 31 -0.83 6.37 -1.16
C GLU A 31 0.40 5.69 -1.79
N LYS A 32 1.52 5.63 -1.07
CA LYS A 32 2.75 5.00 -1.57
C LYS A 32 2.53 3.53 -1.93
N VAL A 33 1.90 2.76 -1.04
CA VAL A 33 1.66 1.33 -1.27
C VAL A 33 0.65 1.12 -2.39
N SER A 34 -0.44 1.89 -2.43
CA SER A 34 -1.45 1.76 -3.49
C SER A 34 -0.93 2.14 -4.86
N LYS A 35 -0.08 3.17 -4.97
CA LYS A 35 0.59 3.51 -6.24
C LYS A 35 1.54 2.41 -6.68
N GLU A 36 2.29 1.83 -5.73
CA GLU A 36 3.17 0.69 -6.04
C GLU A 36 2.35 -0.52 -6.53
N MET A 37 1.24 -0.83 -5.86
CA MET A 37 0.32 -1.90 -6.30
C MET A 37 -0.27 -1.60 -7.68
N GLN A 38 -0.66 -0.35 -7.95
CA GLN A 38 -1.20 0.06 -9.24
C GLN A 38 -0.23 -0.22 -10.37
N VAL A 39 1.04 0.17 -10.20
CA VAL A 39 2.10 -0.05 -11.19
C VAL A 39 2.42 -1.54 -11.36
N VAL A 40 2.58 -2.27 -10.25
CA VAL A 40 3.01 -3.68 -10.28
C VAL A 40 1.92 -4.61 -10.81
N LEU A 41 0.64 -4.31 -10.51
CA LEU A 41 -0.49 -5.18 -10.81
C LEU A 41 -1.34 -4.66 -11.97
N GLY A 42 -1.01 -3.49 -12.53
CA GLY A 42 -1.73 -2.91 -13.66
C GLY A 42 -3.16 -2.47 -13.30
N PHE A 43 -3.38 -1.97 -12.08
CA PHE A 43 -4.71 -1.53 -11.67
C PHE A 43 -5.14 -0.26 -12.41
N ASN A 44 -6.42 -0.19 -12.74
CA ASN A 44 -7.06 1.06 -13.14
C ASN A 44 -7.31 1.97 -11.92
N ASP A 45 -7.77 3.19 -12.17
CA ASP A 45 -7.98 4.18 -11.12
C ASP A 45 -9.06 3.75 -10.10
N GLU A 46 -10.11 3.05 -10.55
CA GLU A 46 -11.16 2.54 -9.66
C GLU A 46 -10.58 1.53 -8.65
N MET A 47 -9.80 0.57 -9.14
CA MET A 47 -9.16 -0.43 -8.28
C MET A 47 -8.09 0.21 -7.39
N TYR A 48 -7.36 1.22 -7.89
CA TYR A 48 -6.45 2.03 -7.07
C TYR A 48 -7.18 2.66 -5.88
N GLN A 49 -8.35 3.29 -6.09
CA GLN A 49 -9.10 3.92 -5.00
C GLN A 49 -9.58 2.89 -3.95
N LYS A 50 -10.07 1.73 -4.40
CA LYS A 50 -10.45 0.62 -3.50
C LYS A 50 -9.27 0.17 -2.63
N VAL A 51 -8.11 -0.04 -3.25
CA VAL A 51 -6.89 -0.46 -2.55
C VAL A 51 -6.31 0.64 -1.67
N TYR A 52 -6.42 1.91 -2.06
CA TYR A 52 -6.08 3.07 -1.23
C TYR A 52 -6.90 3.13 0.05
N ALA A 53 -8.22 2.97 -0.04
CA ALA A 53 -9.09 2.95 1.14
C ALA A 53 -8.69 1.84 2.13
N LEU A 54 -8.43 0.62 1.63
CA LEU A 54 -7.98 -0.50 2.46
C LEU A 54 -6.60 -0.26 3.10
N ASN A 55 -5.66 0.32 2.36
CA ASN A 55 -4.34 0.65 2.90
C ASN A 55 -4.43 1.78 3.94
N LEU A 56 -5.29 2.78 3.73
CA LEU A 56 -5.53 3.85 4.67
C LEU A 56 -6.09 3.31 5.99
N GLU A 57 -7.14 2.47 5.90
CA GLU A 57 -7.71 1.77 7.06
C GLU A 57 -6.62 1.03 7.85
N ARG A 58 -5.82 0.19 7.18
CA ARG A 58 -4.74 -0.58 7.81
C ARG A 58 -3.74 0.31 8.56
N PHE A 59 -3.25 1.36 7.92
CA PHE A 59 -2.20 2.18 8.53
C PHE A 59 -2.73 3.06 9.66
N THR A 60 -3.98 3.51 9.56
CA THR A 60 -4.65 4.21 10.65
C THR A 60 -4.85 3.28 11.84
N GLU A 61 -5.32 2.05 11.61
CA GLU A 61 -5.47 1.04 12.67
C GLU A 61 -4.11 0.66 13.29
N GLU A 62 -3.06 0.49 12.49
CA GLU A 62 -1.71 0.22 13.01
C GLU A 62 -1.19 1.34 13.92
N SER A 63 -1.50 2.60 13.57
CA SER A 63 -1.13 3.76 14.39
C SER A 63 -1.89 3.75 15.72
N LYS A 64 -3.21 3.49 15.70
CA LYS A 64 -4.02 3.34 16.91
C LYS A 64 -3.52 2.21 17.82
N LEU A 65 -3.21 1.04 17.25
CA LEU A 65 -2.66 -0.07 18.03
C LEU A 65 -1.34 0.29 18.73
N LYS A 66 -0.48 1.07 18.07
CA LYS A 66 0.77 1.57 18.67
C LYS A 66 0.51 2.55 19.81
N GLU A 67 -0.49 3.41 19.67
CA GLU A 67 -0.88 4.35 20.72
C GLU A 67 -1.48 3.62 21.93
N THR A 68 -2.31 2.59 21.70
CA THR A 68 -2.99 1.86 22.78
C THR A 68 -2.09 0.85 23.50
N TYR A 69 -1.26 0.11 22.75
CA TYR A 69 -0.50 -1.02 23.29
C TYR A 69 1.03 -0.84 23.14
N GLY A 70 1.51 0.38 22.92
CA GLY A 70 2.92 0.68 22.64
C GLY A 70 3.90 0.14 23.70
N GLU A 71 3.46 0.11 24.96
CA GLU A 71 4.24 -0.36 26.11
C GLU A 71 4.16 -1.88 26.31
N ASP A 72 3.08 -2.53 25.84
CA ASP A 72 2.90 -3.98 25.89
C ASP A 72 3.16 -4.61 24.51
N ILE A 73 4.44 -4.95 24.29
CA ILE A 73 4.94 -5.44 23.01
C ILE A 73 4.22 -6.73 22.57
N GLU A 74 3.90 -7.63 23.51
CA GLU A 74 3.27 -8.91 23.17
C GLU A 74 1.80 -8.72 22.80
N VAL A 75 1.06 -7.89 23.53
CA VAL A 75 -0.32 -7.52 23.16
C VAL A 75 -0.36 -6.80 21.82
N LEU A 76 0.56 -5.85 21.60
CA LEU A 76 0.70 -5.13 20.33
C LEU A 76 0.97 -6.08 19.15
N LYS A 77 1.85 -7.07 19.34
CA LYS A 77 2.17 -8.07 18.31
C LYS A 77 0.96 -8.94 17.99
N ALA A 78 0.23 -9.39 18.99
CA ALA A 78 -0.99 -10.18 18.82
C ALA A 78 -2.07 -9.37 18.08
N ALA A 79 -2.35 -8.14 18.51
CA ALA A 79 -3.33 -7.26 17.87
C ALA A 79 -2.96 -6.95 16.41
N ARG A 80 -1.68 -6.64 16.13
CA ARG A 80 -1.20 -6.42 14.76
C ARG A 80 -1.37 -7.65 13.87
N LYS A 81 -1.11 -8.86 14.38
CA LYS A 81 -1.29 -10.10 13.61
C LYS A 81 -2.75 -10.26 13.17
N THR A 82 -3.70 -9.98 14.06
CA THR A 82 -5.13 -10.04 13.77
C THR A 82 -5.54 -9.00 12.72
N MET A 83 -5.13 -7.75 12.91
CA MET A 83 -5.37 -6.65 11.97
C MET A 83 -4.81 -6.95 10.56
N ILE A 84 -3.57 -7.43 10.47
CA ILE A 84 -2.94 -7.80 9.19
C ILE A 84 -3.70 -8.95 8.50
N LYS A 85 -4.16 -9.95 9.26
CA LYS A 85 -4.96 -11.05 8.71
C LYS A 85 -6.27 -10.55 8.12
N SER A 86 -6.97 -9.68 8.83
CA SER A 86 -8.22 -9.04 8.37
C SER A 86 -7.97 -8.22 7.09
N TYR A 87 -6.93 -7.38 7.10
CA TYR A 87 -6.53 -6.58 5.93
C TYR A 87 -6.28 -7.47 4.70
N TYR A 88 -5.49 -8.54 4.82
CA TYR A 88 -5.22 -9.41 3.66
C TYR A 88 -6.45 -10.17 3.18
N LYS A 89 -7.39 -10.50 4.07
CA LYS A 89 -8.69 -11.07 3.67
C LYS A 89 -9.44 -10.08 2.77
N LYS A 90 -9.68 -8.86 3.26
CA LYS A 90 -10.37 -7.79 2.51
C LYS A 90 -9.67 -7.45 1.19
N LEU A 91 -8.33 -7.37 1.21
CA LEU A 91 -7.56 -7.09 0.00
C LEU A 91 -7.69 -8.21 -1.02
N THR A 92 -7.65 -9.47 -0.58
CA THR A 92 -7.83 -10.63 -1.47
C THR A 92 -9.22 -10.66 -2.09
N GLU A 93 -10.25 -10.32 -1.30
CA GLU A 93 -11.63 -10.17 -1.79
C GLU A 93 -11.74 -9.05 -2.83
N ALA A 94 -10.99 -7.95 -2.66
CA ALA A 94 -11.03 -6.82 -3.57
C ALA A 94 -10.27 -7.04 -4.89
N VAL A 95 -9.06 -7.61 -4.85
CA VAL A 95 -8.16 -7.70 -6.03
C VAL A 95 -8.03 -9.10 -6.61
N GLY A 96 -8.54 -10.12 -5.92
CA GLY A 96 -8.44 -11.52 -6.33
C GLY A 96 -7.15 -12.22 -5.88
N ALA A 97 -7.21 -13.55 -5.77
CA ALA A 97 -6.13 -14.37 -5.23
C ALA A 97 -4.85 -14.32 -6.08
N GLU A 98 -4.97 -14.27 -7.41
CA GLU A 98 -3.82 -14.23 -8.31
C GLU A 98 -3.03 -12.93 -8.19
N GLU A 99 -3.71 -11.78 -8.09
CA GLU A 99 -3.04 -10.49 -7.91
C GLU A 99 -2.35 -10.39 -6.54
N ILE A 100 -2.94 -10.98 -5.49
CA ILE A 100 -2.28 -11.09 -4.18
C ILE A 100 -1.00 -11.95 -4.25
N LYS A 101 -1.01 -13.05 -5.02
CA LYS A 101 0.20 -13.88 -5.19
C LYS A 101 1.32 -13.06 -5.87
N LYS A 102 1.00 -12.34 -6.95
CA LYS A 102 1.96 -11.45 -7.64
C LYS A 102 2.49 -10.38 -6.70
N TRP A 103 1.61 -9.74 -5.93
CA TRP A 103 2.00 -8.72 -4.96
C TRP A 103 2.95 -9.26 -3.89
N ARG A 104 2.65 -10.44 -3.31
CA ARG A 104 3.53 -11.09 -2.32
C ARG A 104 4.88 -11.48 -2.91
N ALA A 105 4.92 -11.96 -4.16
CA ALA A 105 6.16 -12.27 -4.85
C ALA A 105 7.03 -11.01 -5.03
N HIS A 106 6.42 -9.90 -5.46
CA HIS A 106 7.10 -8.60 -5.55
C HIS A 106 7.64 -8.13 -4.21
N GLN A 107 6.84 -8.18 -3.14
CA GLN A 107 7.29 -7.82 -1.79
C GLN A 107 8.47 -8.68 -1.31
N LYS A 108 8.42 -10.00 -1.58
CA LYS A 108 9.51 -10.92 -1.23
C LYS A 108 10.80 -10.59 -1.99
N ALA A 109 10.71 -10.30 -3.28
CA ALA A 109 11.85 -9.89 -4.09
C ALA A 109 12.45 -8.56 -3.58
N LYS A 110 11.60 -7.59 -3.27
CA LYS A 110 12.00 -6.28 -2.71
C LYS A 110 12.72 -6.39 -1.37
N MET A 111 12.34 -7.35 -0.51
CA MET A 111 13.01 -7.58 0.77
C MET A 111 14.40 -8.21 0.57
N LYS A 112 14.54 -9.17 -0.36
CA LYS A 112 15.84 -9.77 -0.68
C LYS A 112 16.87 -8.76 -1.19
N ASN A 113 16.43 -7.79 -1.99
CA ASN A 113 17.34 -6.77 -2.54
C ASN A 113 17.73 -5.67 -1.54
N LYS A 114 17.20 -5.72 -0.31
CA LYS A 114 17.50 -4.76 0.77
C LYS A 114 18.34 -5.37 1.90
N ALA A 115 18.46 -6.70 1.92
CA ALA A 115 19.31 -7.44 2.86
C ALA A 115 20.69 -7.62 2.24
#